data_AF-A0AA39FL58-F1
#
_entry.id   AF-A0AA39FL58-F1
#
_cell.length_a   1.000
_cell.length_b   1.000
_cell.length_c   1.000
_cell.angle_alpha   90.00
_cell.angle_beta   90.00
_cell.angle_gamma   90.00
#
_symmetry.space_group_name_H-M   'P 1'
#
loop_
_entity.id
_entity.type
_entity.pdbx_description
1 polymer ?
#
loop_
_entity_poly.entity_id
_entity_poly.type
_entity_poly.pdbx_seq_one_letter_code
_entity_poly.pdbx_strand_id
1 'polypeptide(L)'
;MPKIKQHNLQITKNEKGTEIIRFKGKFTKQYKVERYLRAKLRNQLQKGKNVSTSNDKDIPVDGERVIDLKAMAKKMFCEKCEDKFSLCDIQGETVQGLGSIFDVKCSKCNHVTKVHSSEKYINPVTGKSSFAINIKVALGALNSGLGPTKTNKFLKTVGLPGVNEKTFKVHERLVGPIIEQIARDSCIEAVTVEKELTVQKVEKLKLCLVTSTI
;
A
#
# COMPACT_ATOMS: atom_id res chain seq x y z
N MET A 1 -34.77 9.26 12.76
CA MET A 1 -33.67 10.08 12.20
C MET A 1 -32.96 10.80 13.35
N PRO A 2 -31.65 10.64 13.58
CA PRO A 2 -30.97 11.38 14.64
C PRO A 2 -30.82 12.84 14.23
N LYS A 3 -31.33 13.75 15.07
CA LYS A 3 -31.24 15.20 14.87
C LYS A 3 -29.77 15.64 14.95
N ILE A 4 -29.27 16.25 13.89
CA ILE A 4 -27.93 16.87 13.85
C ILE A 4 -27.91 17.98 14.90
N LYS A 5 -26.97 17.94 15.85
CA LYS A 5 -26.69 19.07 16.74
C LYS A 5 -26.40 20.28 15.85
N GLN A 6 -27.29 21.27 15.86
CA GLN A 6 -27.08 22.54 15.19
C GLN A 6 -25.85 23.19 15.85
N HIS A 7 -24.71 23.13 15.19
CA HIS A 7 -23.65 24.07 15.50
C HIS A 7 -24.19 25.44 15.10
N ASN A 8 -24.31 26.36 16.07
CA ASN A 8 -24.60 27.77 15.82
C ASN A 8 -23.47 28.36 14.96
N LEU A 9 -23.57 28.15 13.65
CA LEU A 9 -22.68 28.70 12.64
C LEU A 9 -23.20 30.10 12.33
N GLN A 10 -22.48 31.12 12.79
CA GLN A 10 -22.77 32.51 12.40
C GLN A 10 -22.59 32.64 10.89
N ILE A 11 -23.67 32.94 10.18
CA ILE A 11 -23.71 33.13 8.73
C ILE A 11 -23.43 34.61 8.44
N THR A 12 -22.42 34.87 7.61
CA THR A 12 -22.06 36.22 7.15
C THR A 12 -21.96 36.21 5.63
N LYS A 13 -22.52 37.20 4.96
CA LYS A 13 -22.41 37.35 3.50
C LYS A 13 -21.17 38.20 3.17
N ASN A 14 -20.42 37.80 2.16
CA ASN A 14 -19.36 38.66 1.61
C ASN A 14 -19.95 39.72 0.66
N GLU A 15 -19.11 40.66 0.24
CA GLU A 15 -19.43 41.73 -0.73
C GLU A 15 -19.98 41.22 -2.07
N LYS A 16 -19.82 39.93 -2.37
CA LYS A 16 -20.31 39.24 -3.58
C LYS A 16 -21.55 38.36 -3.33
N GLY A 17 -22.24 38.55 -2.20
CA GLY A 17 -23.48 37.85 -1.84
C GLY A 17 -23.33 36.35 -1.51
N THR A 18 -22.10 35.83 -1.43
CA THR A 18 -21.85 34.42 -1.11
C THR A 18 -21.90 34.19 0.41
N GLU A 19 -22.61 33.14 0.84
CA GLU A 19 -22.72 32.78 2.26
C GLU A 19 -21.43 32.13 2.78
N ILE A 20 -20.79 32.81 3.73
CA ILE A 20 -19.56 32.40 4.39
C ILE A 20 -19.86 32.12 5.86
N ILE A 21 -19.41 30.98 6.34
CA ILE A 21 -19.58 30.52 7.73
C ILE A 21 -18.22 30.33 8.39
N ARG A 22 -18.15 30.62 9.69
CA ARG A 22 -16.94 30.42 10.49
C ARG A 22 -16.84 28.95 10.90
N PHE A 23 -15.91 28.21 10.31
CA PHE A 23 -15.69 26.79 10.56
C PHE A 23 -14.24 26.55 10.98
N LYS A 24 -14.05 25.98 12.19
CA LYS A 24 -12.73 25.77 12.83
C LYS A 24 -11.86 27.05 12.86
N GLY A 25 -12.46 28.16 13.28
CA GLY A 25 -11.79 29.45 13.42
C GLY A 25 -11.55 30.21 12.10
N LYS A 26 -11.82 29.61 10.93
CA LYS A 26 -11.62 30.24 9.61
C LYS A 26 -12.95 30.53 8.91
N PHE A 27 -13.01 31.65 8.19
CA PHE A 27 -14.12 31.97 7.29
C PHE A 27 -14.09 31.05 6.06
N THR A 28 -15.15 30.25 5.89
CA THR A 28 -15.23 29.20 4.86
C THR A 28 -16.58 29.25 4.16
N LYS A 29 -16.61 29.04 2.84
CA LYS A 29 -17.87 28.96 2.09
C LYS A 29 -18.72 27.78 2.57
N GLN A 30 -20.04 27.96 2.71
CA GLN A 30 -20.95 26.97 3.27
C GLN A 30 -20.85 25.58 2.61
N TYR A 31 -20.85 25.51 1.28
CA TYR A 31 -20.79 24.24 0.56
C TYR A 31 -19.53 23.40 0.88
N LYS A 32 -18.39 24.05 1.21
CA LYS A 32 -17.15 23.35 1.60
C LYS A 32 -17.30 22.70 2.97
N VAL A 33 -17.99 23.36 3.90
CA VAL A 33 -18.26 22.84 5.23
C VAL A 33 -19.28 21.70 5.17
N GLU A 34 -20.35 21.85 4.39
CA GLU A 34 -21.33 20.77 4.18
C GLU A 34 -20.68 19.52 3.60
N ARG A 35 -19.79 19.68 2.60
CA ARG A 35 -19.02 18.58 2.02
C ARG A 35 -18.15 17.88 3.07
N TYR A 36 -17.50 18.64 3.96
CA TYR A 36 -16.69 18.10 5.05
C TYR A 36 -17.55 17.32 6.07
N LEU A 37 -18.70 17.88 6.49
CA LEU A 37 -19.62 17.24 7.43
C LEU A 37 -20.18 15.94 6.86
N ARG A 38 -20.59 15.92 5.59
CA ARG A 38 -21.05 14.70 4.90
C ARG A 38 -19.97 13.62 4.86
N ALA A 39 -18.71 13.98 4.61
CA ALA A 39 -17.60 13.02 4.64
C ALA A 39 -17.34 12.46 6.03
N LYS A 40 -17.41 13.31 7.08
CA LYS A 40 -17.26 12.88 8.47
C LYS A 40 -18.37 11.91 8.90
N LEU A 41 -19.62 12.19 8.53
CA LEU A 41 -20.77 11.33 8.84
C LEU A 41 -20.64 9.94 8.18
N ARG A 42 -20.23 9.89 6.91
CA ARG A 42 -19.95 8.61 6.22
C ARG A 42 -18.88 7.78 6.91
N ASN A 43 -17.78 8.40 7.34
CA ASN A 43 -16.72 7.70 8.07
C ASN A 43 -17.18 7.21 9.46
N GLN A 44 -18.09 7.92 10.12
CA GLN A 44 -18.68 7.48 11.38
C GLN A 44 -19.65 6.29 11.19
N LEU A 45 -20.45 6.30 10.14
CA LEU A 45 -21.36 5.18 9.80
C LEU A 45 -20.59 3.91 9.40
N GLN A 46 -19.45 4.05 8.74
CA GLN A 46 -18.58 2.90 8.39
C GLN A 46 -17.84 2.33 9.61
N LYS A 47 -17.54 3.15 10.63
CA LYS A 47 -16.92 2.68 11.88
C LYS A 47 -17.84 1.79 12.74
N GLY A 48 -19.16 1.79 12.49
CA GLY A 48 -20.13 1.02 13.27
C GLY A 48 -20.54 -0.34 12.69
N LYS A 49 -19.90 -0.80 11.60
CA LYS A 49 -20.27 -2.05 10.89
C LYS A 49 -19.33 -3.24 11.08
N ASN A 50 -18.42 -3.19 12.05
CA ASN A 50 -17.70 -4.38 12.48
C ASN A 50 -18.29 -4.83 13.82
N VAL A 51 -19.44 -5.50 13.76
CA VAL A 51 -19.95 -6.30 14.88
C VAL A 51 -19.66 -7.75 14.51
N SER A 52 -18.57 -8.29 15.02
CA SER A 52 -18.33 -9.73 15.05
C SER A 52 -18.93 -10.28 16.35
N THR A 53 -20.04 -10.98 16.22
CA THR A 53 -20.55 -11.90 17.24
C THR A 53 -19.87 -13.25 17.08
N SER A 54 -18.91 -13.58 17.97
CA SER A 54 -18.57 -14.98 18.33
C SER A 54 -17.76 -15.02 19.63
N ASN A 55 -17.99 -16.06 20.43
CA ASN A 55 -17.30 -16.34 21.71
C ASN A 55 -15.87 -16.88 21.49
N ASP A 56 -15.08 -16.24 20.63
CA ASP A 56 -13.71 -16.66 20.36
C ASP A 56 -12.76 -16.02 21.38
N LYS A 57 -11.73 -16.76 21.80
CA LYS A 57 -10.61 -16.19 22.55
C LYS A 57 -10.11 -15.00 21.73
N ASP A 58 -10.06 -13.80 22.31
CA ASP A 58 -9.61 -12.58 21.62
C ASP A 58 -8.18 -12.79 21.07
N ILE A 59 -8.06 -13.23 19.82
CA ILE A 59 -6.78 -13.27 19.12
C ILE A 59 -6.46 -11.80 18.82
N PRO A 60 -5.34 -11.26 19.31
CA PRO A 60 -5.04 -9.83 19.24
C PRO A 60 -4.72 -9.33 17.82
N VAL A 61 -4.76 -10.22 16.84
CA VAL A 61 -4.44 -9.95 15.44
C VAL A 61 -5.69 -10.20 14.60
N ASP A 62 -6.14 -9.15 13.93
CA ASP A 62 -7.30 -9.19 13.03
C ASP A 62 -6.95 -8.65 11.63
N GLY A 63 -7.68 -9.13 10.63
CA GLY A 63 -7.58 -8.76 9.22
C GLY A 63 -6.58 -9.55 8.40
N GLU A 64 -6.46 -9.17 7.12
CA GLU A 64 -5.65 -9.90 6.15
C GLU A 64 -4.19 -9.48 6.17
N ARG A 65 -3.27 -10.44 6.01
CA ARG A 65 -1.82 -10.20 5.96
C ARG A 65 -1.19 -10.93 4.78
N VAL A 66 -0.16 -10.31 4.20
CA VAL A 66 0.69 -10.95 3.20
C VAL A 66 1.84 -11.64 3.93
N ILE A 67 1.97 -12.94 3.69
CA ILE A 67 2.97 -13.79 4.33
C ILE A 67 3.83 -14.45 3.25
N ASP A 68 5.15 -14.35 3.41
CA ASP A 68 6.09 -15.23 2.73
C ASP A 68 6.15 -16.54 3.53
N LEU A 69 5.43 -17.55 3.03
CA LEU A 69 5.30 -18.85 3.70
C LEU A 69 6.66 -19.48 4.01
N LYS A 70 7.62 -19.39 3.07
CA LYS A 70 8.94 -20.00 3.24
C LYS A 70 9.74 -19.28 4.31
N ALA A 71 9.72 -17.95 4.29
CA ALA A 71 10.44 -17.13 5.27
C ALA A 71 9.86 -17.27 6.67
N MET A 72 8.53 -17.25 6.78
CA MET A 72 7.83 -17.36 8.06
C MET A 72 7.97 -18.77 8.65
N ALA A 73 7.77 -19.83 7.87
CA ALA A 73 7.83 -21.21 8.35
C ALA A 73 9.18 -21.55 8.99
N LYS A 74 10.29 -21.03 8.46
CA LYS A 74 11.63 -21.20 9.05
C LYS A 74 11.74 -20.66 10.47
N LYS A 75 10.88 -19.72 10.86
CA LYS A 75 10.87 -19.05 12.16
C LYS A 75 9.67 -19.42 13.02
N MET A 76 8.86 -20.39 12.59
CA MET A 76 7.68 -20.88 13.32
C MET A 76 8.05 -21.97 14.36
N PHE A 77 9.19 -21.80 15.01
CA PHE A 77 9.70 -22.70 16.04
C PHE A 77 10.23 -21.89 17.21
N CYS A 78 10.07 -22.40 18.42
CA CYS A 78 10.60 -21.76 19.61
C CYS A 78 12.13 -21.80 19.64
N GLU A 79 12.77 -20.64 19.85
CA GLU A 79 14.24 -20.54 19.94
C GLU A 79 14.84 -21.29 21.13
N LYS A 80 14.03 -21.66 22.14
CA LYS A 80 14.51 -22.35 23.35
C LYS A 80 14.28 -23.86 23.35
N CYS A 81 13.11 -24.31 22.93
CA CYS A 81 12.71 -25.72 23.03
C CYS A 81 12.33 -26.35 21.69
N GLU A 82 12.53 -25.61 20.58
CA GLU A 82 12.32 -26.04 19.19
C GLU A 82 10.88 -26.53 18.88
N ASP A 83 9.94 -26.27 19.79
CA ASP A 83 8.56 -26.64 19.59
C ASP A 83 7.90 -25.77 18.53
N LYS A 84 6.97 -26.37 17.78
CA LYS A 84 6.25 -25.69 16.71
C LYS A 84 5.30 -24.64 17.28
N PHE A 85 5.25 -23.47 16.66
CA PHE A 85 4.27 -22.45 17.02
C PHE A 85 2.93 -22.67 16.32
N SER A 86 1.83 -22.41 17.03
CA SER A 86 0.51 -22.22 16.43
C SER A 86 0.25 -20.74 16.16
N LEU A 87 -0.55 -20.42 15.13
CA LEU A 87 -1.03 -19.05 14.90
C LEU A 87 -1.93 -18.56 16.04
N CYS A 88 -2.60 -19.47 16.76
CA CYS A 88 -3.40 -19.11 17.94
C CYS A 88 -2.56 -18.64 19.12
N ASP A 89 -1.25 -18.88 19.09
CA ASP A 89 -0.31 -18.51 20.17
C ASP A 89 0.26 -17.09 19.98
N ILE A 90 -0.21 -16.36 18.96
CA ILE A 90 0.18 -14.97 18.70
C ILE A 90 -0.44 -14.08 19.79
N GLN A 91 0.42 -13.36 20.51
CA GLN A 91 0.03 -12.44 21.58
C GLN A 91 0.02 -10.98 21.13
N GLY A 92 0.64 -10.67 20.00
CA GLY A 92 0.71 -9.31 19.49
C GLY A 92 1.29 -9.24 18.08
N GLU A 93 1.04 -8.10 17.44
CA GLU A 93 1.55 -7.79 16.11
C GLU A 93 2.05 -6.34 16.06
N THR A 94 3.24 -6.17 15.50
CA THR A 94 3.73 -4.87 15.04
C THR A 94 3.72 -4.83 13.51
N VAL A 95 2.81 -4.03 12.95
CA VAL A 95 2.67 -3.85 11.50
C VAL A 95 3.65 -2.78 10.99
N GLN A 96 4.39 -3.09 9.92
CA GLN A 96 5.33 -2.21 9.25
C GLN A 96 5.05 -2.19 7.73
N GLY A 97 4.01 -1.46 7.33
CA GLY A 97 3.51 -1.48 5.96
C GLY A 97 2.75 -2.78 5.70
N LEU A 98 3.18 -3.57 4.72
CA LEU A 98 2.63 -4.90 4.41
C LEU A 98 3.36 -6.04 5.13
N GLY A 99 4.48 -5.75 5.80
CA GLY A 99 5.18 -6.73 6.63
C GLY A 99 4.74 -6.62 8.09
N SER A 100 4.76 -7.74 8.79
CA SER A 100 4.36 -7.84 10.19
C SER A 100 5.42 -8.57 11.01
N ILE A 101 5.52 -8.19 12.28
CA ILE A 101 6.29 -8.88 13.30
C ILE A 101 5.28 -9.41 14.32
N PHE A 102 5.17 -10.72 14.43
CA PHE A 102 4.29 -11.39 15.39
C PHE A 102 5.10 -11.77 16.63
N ASP A 103 4.56 -11.43 17.80
CA ASP A 103 5.08 -11.90 19.08
C ASP A 103 4.34 -13.19 19.43
N VAL A 104 5.02 -14.33 19.34
CA VAL A 104 4.42 -15.67 19.49
C VAL A 104 4.93 -16.33 20.76
N LYS A 105 4.01 -16.75 21.63
CA LYS A 105 4.36 -17.38 22.91
C LYS A 105 4.40 -18.90 22.77
N CYS A 106 5.49 -19.52 23.19
CA CYS A 106 5.58 -20.97 23.22
C CYS A 106 4.65 -21.57 24.28
N SER A 107 3.80 -22.52 23.87
CA SER A 107 2.91 -23.24 24.78
C SER A 107 3.64 -24.15 25.79
N LYS A 108 4.86 -24.61 25.49
CA LYS A 108 5.67 -25.45 26.39
C LYS A 108 6.52 -24.66 27.37
N CYS A 109 7.35 -23.74 26.88
CA CYS A 109 8.34 -23.04 27.73
C CYS A 109 8.00 -21.58 28.02
N ASN A 110 6.84 -21.09 27.57
CA ASN A 110 6.37 -19.70 27.73
C ASN A 110 7.29 -18.62 27.14
N HIS A 111 8.33 -18.98 26.40
CA HIS A 111 9.21 -18.02 25.72
C HIS A 111 8.48 -17.34 24.57
N VAL A 112 8.65 -16.02 24.44
CA VAL A 112 8.08 -15.22 23.36
C VAL A 112 9.15 -14.99 22.29
N THR A 113 8.87 -15.45 21.08
CA THR A 113 9.77 -15.31 19.92
C THR A 113 9.13 -14.38 18.88
N LYS A 114 9.97 -13.61 18.19
CA LYS A 114 9.54 -12.69 17.12
C LYS A 114 9.55 -13.40 15.78
N VAL A 115 8.36 -13.64 15.24
CA VAL A 115 8.18 -14.24 13.93
C VAL A 115 7.90 -13.15 12.90
N HIS A 116 8.66 -13.12 11.82
CA HIS A 116 8.50 -12.14 10.75
C HIS A 116 7.61 -12.71 9.64
N SER A 117 6.65 -11.92 9.13
CA SER A 117 5.79 -12.36 8.02
C SER A 117 6.52 -12.48 6.69
N SER A 118 7.63 -11.76 6.51
CA SER A 118 8.48 -11.85 5.32
C SER A 118 9.95 -11.58 5.63
N GLU A 119 10.82 -11.87 4.65
CA GLU A 119 12.21 -11.46 4.72
C GLU A 119 12.36 -9.94 4.77
N LYS A 120 13.46 -9.51 5.39
CA LYS A 120 13.86 -8.11 5.45
C LYS A 120 15.00 -7.88 4.47
N TYR A 121 14.87 -6.81 3.70
CA TYR A 121 15.92 -6.27 2.86
C TYR A 121 16.67 -5.19 3.65
N ILE A 122 18.00 -5.22 3.58
CA ILE A 122 18.86 -4.18 4.14
C ILE A 122 19.27 -3.28 3.00
N ASN A 123 18.94 -2.00 3.10
CA ASN A 123 19.35 -1.02 2.11
C ASN A 123 20.87 -0.85 2.17
N PRO A 124 21.62 -1.13 1.09
CA PRO A 124 23.08 -1.10 1.09
C PRO A 124 23.64 0.31 1.28
N VAL A 125 22.88 1.35 0.91
CA VAL A 125 23.30 2.75 1.02
C VAL A 125 23.04 3.32 2.41
N THR A 126 21.86 3.02 2.98
CA THR A 126 21.44 3.63 4.27
C THR A 126 21.62 2.70 5.48
N GLY A 127 21.92 1.41 5.25
CA GLY A 127 21.96 0.38 6.29
C GLY A 127 20.60 0.04 6.92
N LYS A 128 19.51 0.72 6.51
CA LYS A 128 18.19 0.54 7.12
C LYS A 128 17.56 -0.76 6.63
N SER A 129 17.06 -1.54 7.58
CA SER A 129 16.29 -2.76 7.32
C SER A 129 14.82 -2.43 7.07
N SER A 130 14.21 -3.07 6.08
CA SER A 130 12.78 -2.94 5.76
C SER A 130 12.26 -4.26 5.19
N PHE A 131 10.98 -4.55 5.38
CA PHE A 131 10.39 -5.76 4.80
C PHE A 131 10.44 -5.72 3.27
N ALA A 132 10.93 -6.80 2.65
CA ALA A 132 11.10 -6.89 1.21
C ALA A 132 9.77 -6.73 0.46
N ILE A 133 8.65 -7.14 1.06
CA ILE A 133 7.30 -6.96 0.49
C ILE A 133 6.94 -5.49 0.26
N ASN A 134 7.41 -4.57 1.11
CA ASN A 134 7.16 -3.14 0.91
C ASN A 134 7.86 -2.60 -0.34
N ILE A 135 9.05 -3.13 -0.65
CA ILE A 135 9.80 -2.79 -1.86
C ILE A 135 9.08 -3.37 -3.09
N LYS A 136 8.65 -4.64 -3.01
CA LYS A 136 7.90 -5.30 -4.09
C LYS A 136 6.60 -4.55 -4.43
N VAL A 137 5.87 -4.06 -3.42
CA VAL A 137 4.66 -3.28 -3.66
C VAL A 137 4.95 -1.89 -4.21
N ALA A 138 6.04 -1.23 -3.80
CA ALA A 138 6.45 0.02 -4.43
C ALA A 138 6.81 -0.19 -5.92
N LEU A 139 7.57 -1.25 -6.22
CA LEU A 139 7.91 -1.64 -7.60
C LEU A 139 6.66 -1.93 -8.44
N GLY A 140 5.76 -2.78 -7.94
CA GLY A 140 4.51 -3.12 -8.62
C GLY A 140 3.61 -1.90 -8.83
N ALA A 141 3.50 -1.03 -7.82
CA ALA A 141 2.75 0.21 -7.93
C ALA A 141 3.32 1.13 -9.02
N LEU A 142 4.64 1.32 -9.08
CA LEU A 142 5.28 2.15 -10.11
C LEU A 142 5.11 1.56 -11.51
N ASN A 143 5.31 0.25 -11.65
CA ASN A 143 5.10 -0.45 -12.92
C ASN A 143 3.64 -0.32 -13.41
N SER A 144 2.68 -0.19 -12.50
CA SER A 144 1.26 0.04 -12.82
C SER A 144 0.84 1.52 -12.86
N GLY A 145 1.77 2.48 -12.76
CA GLY A 145 1.46 3.92 -12.76
C GLY A 145 0.65 4.38 -11.53
N LEU A 146 0.77 3.67 -10.41
CA LEU A 146 0.08 3.95 -9.15
C LEU A 146 0.98 4.73 -8.19
N GLY A 147 0.51 5.91 -7.77
CA GLY A 147 1.09 6.64 -6.65
C GLY A 147 0.62 6.09 -5.29
N PRO A 148 1.24 6.53 -4.17
CA PRO A 148 1.01 6.00 -2.83
C PRO A 148 -0.47 6.04 -2.40
N THR A 149 -1.20 7.10 -2.76
CA THR A 149 -2.62 7.21 -2.45
C THR A 149 -3.48 6.18 -3.18
N LYS A 150 -3.18 5.91 -4.46
CA LYS A 150 -3.91 4.92 -5.26
C LYS A 150 -3.59 3.51 -4.75
N THR A 151 -2.33 3.23 -4.48
CA THR A 151 -1.88 1.96 -3.89
C THR A 151 -2.58 1.69 -2.56
N ASN A 152 -2.62 2.66 -1.64
CA ASN A 152 -3.31 2.49 -0.37
C ASN A 152 -4.83 2.35 -0.49
N LYS A 153 -5.46 2.96 -1.50
CA LYS A 153 -6.88 2.71 -1.78
C LYS A 153 -7.09 1.26 -2.22
N PHE A 154 -6.24 0.78 -3.13
CA PHE A 154 -6.28 -0.62 -3.58
C PHE A 154 -6.10 -1.59 -2.42
N LEU A 155 -5.04 -1.42 -1.61
CA LEU A 155 -4.77 -2.29 -0.46
C LEU A 155 -5.95 -2.32 0.53
N LYS A 156 -6.55 -1.16 0.81
CA LYS A 156 -7.73 -1.08 1.69
C LYS A 156 -8.96 -1.78 1.12
N THR A 157 -9.15 -1.75 -0.20
CA THR A 157 -10.25 -2.48 -0.85
C THR A 157 -10.07 -3.98 -0.72
N VAL A 158 -8.83 -4.47 -0.79
CA VAL A 158 -8.50 -5.89 -0.61
C VAL A 158 -8.62 -6.30 0.87
N GLY A 159 -8.37 -5.39 1.82
CA GLY A 159 -8.37 -5.70 3.26
C GLY A 159 -6.98 -5.72 3.89
N LEU A 160 -5.95 -5.31 3.13
CA LEU A 160 -4.56 -5.29 3.55
C LEU A 160 -4.17 -3.98 4.26
N PRO A 161 -3.16 -4.03 5.16
CA PRO A 161 -2.63 -2.83 5.79
C PRO A 161 -1.99 -1.88 4.75
N GLY A 162 -2.19 -0.58 4.96
CA GLY A 162 -1.62 0.45 4.09
C GLY A 162 -0.14 0.71 4.37
N VAL A 163 0.58 1.15 3.34
CA VAL A 163 1.97 1.60 3.47
C VAL A 163 1.98 3.11 3.71
N ASN A 164 2.72 3.57 4.73
CA ASN A 164 2.89 5.01 4.97
C ASN A 164 3.52 5.68 3.74
N GLU A 165 3.01 6.84 3.34
CA GLU A 165 3.53 7.60 2.20
C GLU A 165 5.03 7.87 2.28
N LYS A 166 5.56 8.17 3.48
CA LYS A 166 7.01 8.35 3.67
C LYS A 166 7.79 7.07 3.36
N THR A 167 7.32 5.94 3.88
CA THR A 167 7.92 4.62 3.64
C THR A 167 7.84 4.23 2.17
N PHE A 168 6.69 4.46 1.54
CA PHE A 168 6.49 4.24 0.11
C PHE A 168 7.48 5.06 -0.72
N LYS A 169 7.63 6.36 -0.43
CA LYS A 169 8.55 7.25 -1.14
C LYS A 169 10.02 6.84 -1.00
N VAL A 170 10.41 6.27 0.14
CA VAL A 170 11.75 5.71 0.32
C VAL A 170 11.98 4.52 -0.61
N HIS A 171 11.01 3.60 -0.70
CA HIS A 171 11.10 2.45 -1.60
C HIS A 171 11.00 2.84 -3.07
N GLU A 172 10.15 3.80 -3.41
CA GLU A 172 10.02 4.38 -4.75
C GLU A 172 11.36 4.93 -5.26
N ARG A 173 12.07 5.71 -4.44
CA ARG A 173 13.40 6.24 -4.79
C ARG A 173 14.48 5.16 -4.89
N LEU A 174 14.30 4.04 -4.19
CA LEU A 174 15.22 2.91 -4.26
C LEU A 174 15.06 2.14 -5.57
N VAL A 175 13.82 1.90 -6.01
CA VAL A 175 13.55 1.11 -7.22
C VAL A 175 13.52 1.95 -8.49
N GLY A 176 13.29 3.26 -8.40
CA GLY A 176 13.19 4.17 -9.55
C GLY A 176 14.38 4.05 -10.52
N PRO A 177 15.63 4.20 -10.07
CA PRO A 177 16.80 4.08 -10.94
C PRO A 177 16.92 2.70 -11.62
N ILE A 178 16.53 1.64 -10.91
CA ILE A 178 16.55 0.27 -11.44
C ILE A 178 15.52 0.12 -12.56
N ILE A 179 14.31 0.66 -12.37
CA ILE A 179 13.24 0.64 -13.38
C ILE A 179 13.69 1.44 -14.62
N GLU A 180 14.27 2.62 -14.42
CA GLU A 180 14.77 3.46 -15.52
C GLU A 180 15.87 2.77 -16.32
N GLN A 181 16.79 2.06 -15.65
CA GLN A 181 17.83 1.29 -16.30
C GLN A 181 17.23 0.14 -17.13
N ILE A 182 16.35 -0.67 -16.53
CA ILE A 182 15.68 -1.79 -17.24
C ILE A 182 14.90 -1.29 -18.45
N ALA A 183 14.19 -0.17 -18.32
CA ALA A 183 13.46 0.43 -19.43
C ALA A 183 14.40 0.88 -20.57
N ARG A 184 15.54 1.49 -20.22
CA ARG A 184 16.57 1.90 -21.20
C ARG A 184 17.15 0.70 -21.93
N ASP A 185 17.55 -0.32 -21.19
CA ASP A 185 18.17 -1.53 -21.76
C ASP A 185 17.19 -2.24 -22.69
N SER A 186 15.91 -2.33 -22.30
CA SER A 186 14.84 -2.88 -23.13
C SER A 186 14.62 -2.07 -24.42
N CYS A 187 14.66 -0.73 -24.36
CA CYS A 187 14.57 0.09 -25.56
C CYS A 187 15.77 -0.10 -26.50
N ILE A 188 16.98 -0.22 -25.95
CA ILE A 188 18.19 -0.45 -26.75
C ILE A 188 18.11 -1.81 -27.45
N GLU A 189 17.72 -2.86 -26.72
CA GLU A 189 17.53 -4.20 -27.27
C GLU A 189 16.49 -4.21 -28.39
N ALA A 190 15.33 -3.58 -28.17
CA ALA A 190 14.30 -3.46 -29.19
C ALA A 190 14.82 -2.75 -30.46
N VAL A 191 15.55 -1.64 -30.31
CA VAL A 191 16.14 -0.91 -31.44
C VAL A 191 17.16 -1.76 -32.20
N THR A 192 17.99 -2.55 -31.49
CA THR A 192 18.95 -3.45 -32.15
C THR A 192 18.25 -4.52 -32.97
N VAL A 193 17.23 -5.17 -32.40
CA VAL A 193 16.43 -6.19 -33.08
C VAL A 193 15.69 -5.60 -34.28
N GLU A 194 15.07 -4.43 -34.13
CA GLU A 194 14.39 -3.73 -35.23
C GLU A 194 15.36 -3.38 -36.36
N LYS A 195 16.56 -2.89 -36.05
CA LYS A 195 17.60 -2.58 -37.04
C LYS A 195 18.01 -3.84 -37.81
N GLU A 196 18.28 -4.94 -37.13
CA GLU A 196 18.67 -6.21 -37.75
C GLU A 196 17.58 -6.75 -38.67
N LEU A 197 16.32 -6.77 -38.21
CA LEU A 197 15.18 -7.21 -39.01
C LEU A 197 14.93 -6.30 -40.22
N THR A 198 15.15 -5.00 -40.06
CA THR A 198 15.03 -4.02 -41.15
C THR A 198 16.08 -4.28 -42.22
N VAL A 199 17.35 -4.49 -41.84
CA VAL A 199 18.45 -4.82 -42.76
C VAL A 199 18.17 -6.12 -43.51
N GLN A 200 17.71 -7.16 -42.81
CA GLN A 200 17.37 -8.45 -43.43
C GLN A 200 16.21 -8.35 -44.44
N LYS A 201 15.27 -7.43 -44.22
CA LYS A 201 14.05 -7.30 -45.04
C LYS A 201 14.07 -6.10 -45.99
N VAL A 202 15.24 -5.48 -46.23
CA VAL A 202 15.37 -4.27 -47.07
C VAL A 202 14.71 -4.42 -48.43
N GLU A 203 14.92 -5.53 -49.13
CA GLU A 203 14.35 -5.73 -50.48
C GLU A 203 12.83 -5.84 -50.46
N LYS A 204 12.28 -6.58 -49.49
CA LYS A 204 10.83 -6.69 -49.29
C LYS A 204 10.21 -5.34 -48.93
N LEU A 205 10.89 -4.55 -48.10
CA LEU A 205 10.46 -3.20 -47.73
C LEU A 205 10.47 -2.25 -48.93
N LYS A 206 11.50 -2.30 -49.78
CA LYS A 206 11.56 -1.52 -51.03
C LYS A 206 10.37 -1.84 -51.94
N LEU A 207 10.03 -3.12 -52.10
CA LEU A 207 8.88 -3.56 -52.88
C LEU A 207 7.55 -3.00 -52.35
N CYS A 208 7.34 -3.02 -51.02
CA CYS A 208 6.14 -2.47 -50.39
C CYS A 208 6.00 -0.94 -50.57
N LEU A 209 7.11 -0.21 -50.59
CA LEU A 209 7.11 1.25 -50.79
C LEU A 209 6.77 1.64 -52.22
N VAL A 210 7.18 0.86 -53.23
CA VAL A 210 6.87 1.13 -54.64
C VAL A 210 5.39 0.90 -54.94
N THR A 211 4.76 -0.10 -54.31
CA THR A 211 3.34 -0.44 -54.53
C THR A 211 2.35 0.51 -53.85
N SER A 212 2.81 1.39 -52.95
CA SER A 212 1.96 2.36 -52.24
C SER A 212 1.96 3.76 -52.88
N THR A 213 2.63 3.92 -54.03
CA THR A 213 2.73 5.18 -54.81
C THR A 213 1.85 5.23 -56.06
N ILE A 214 0.86 4.35 -56.20
CA ILE A 214 -0.20 4.39 -57.23
C ILE A 214 -1.51 4.73 -56.53
#